data_AF-A0AAV7L3V2-F1
#
_entry.id   AF-A0AAV7L3V2-F1
#
_cell.length_a   1.000
_cell.length_b   1.000
_cell.length_c   1.000
_cell.angle_alpha   90.00
_cell.angle_beta   90.00
_cell.angle_gamma   90.00
#
_symmetry.space_group_name_H-M   'P 1'
#
loop_
_entity.id
_entity.type
_entity.pdbx_description
1 polymer ?
#
loop_
_entity_poly.entity_id
_entity_poly.type
_entity_poly.pdbx_seq_one_letter_code
_entity_poly.pdbx_strand_id
1 'polypeptide(L)'
;MNLSNGAPLLCSSFPYAAHLRLHKMESKTDPPDDVQVTRPSVENKLDLVVAAIERSCVSMENRIISLAVDFNLPCHCHRKLADSVTGTECKVADLQPTLAATHKNLQELKAHVQSLEAQVDDIDCCSCRSNLHVVGLNEAAEGGDIVAYMEDSLRSFTSPEALSPLSIEMVH
;
A
#
# COMPACT_ATOMS: atom_id res chain seq x y z
N MET A 1 -4.27 -4.80 20.14
CA MET A 1 -3.96 -4.16 18.85
C MET A 1 -2.48 -3.82 18.85
N ASN A 2 -1.64 -4.67 18.26
CA ASN A 2 -0.21 -4.43 18.10
C ASN A 2 0.09 -4.39 16.61
N LEU A 3 0.24 -3.18 16.07
CA LEU A 3 0.87 -2.92 14.78
C LEU A 3 2.38 -2.94 15.03
N SER A 4 3.08 -3.97 14.57
CA SER A 4 4.54 -3.97 14.62
C SER A 4 5.13 -4.83 13.50
N ASN A 5 5.99 -4.17 12.73
CA ASN A 5 7.07 -4.73 11.90
C ASN A 5 6.73 -5.20 10.48
N GLY A 6 6.37 -4.23 9.64
CA GLY A 6 6.77 -4.26 8.23
C GLY A 6 8.16 -3.64 8.08
N ALA A 7 9.19 -4.48 7.97
CA ALA A 7 10.52 -4.06 7.53
C ALA A 7 10.72 -4.48 6.07
N PRO A 8 11.03 -3.56 5.13
CA PRO A 8 11.47 -3.94 3.81
C PRO A 8 12.93 -4.39 3.91
N LEU A 9 13.23 -5.64 3.59
CA LEU A 9 14.61 -6.07 3.38
C LEU A 9 15.10 -5.46 2.07
N LEU A 10 15.68 -4.27 2.22
CA LEU A 10 16.53 -3.61 1.25
C LEU A 10 17.62 -4.59 0.83
N CYS A 11 17.53 -5.04 -0.42
CA CYS A 11 18.61 -5.68 -1.15
C CYS A 11 19.66 -4.60 -1.43
N SER A 12 20.43 -4.22 -0.41
CA SER A 12 21.53 -3.27 -0.53
C SER A 12 22.85 -3.96 -0.28
N SER A 13 23.84 -3.52 -1.06
CA SER A 13 25.28 -3.76 -0.96
C SER A 13 25.82 -5.08 -1.54
N PHE A 14 26.13 -5.02 -2.84
CA PHE A 14 27.45 -5.44 -3.33
C PHE A 14 28.55 -4.81 -2.45
N PRO A 15 29.63 -5.54 -2.16
CA PRO A 15 30.88 -5.11 -2.80
C PRO A 15 31.74 -6.26 -3.31
N TYR A 16 32.20 -6.02 -4.53
CA TYR A 16 33.36 -6.60 -5.18
C TYR A 16 34.63 -6.18 -4.41
N ALA A 17 35.31 -7.07 -3.68
CA ALA A 17 36.72 -6.91 -3.31
C ALA A 17 37.23 -8.11 -2.48
N ALA A 18 38.18 -8.87 -3.04
CA ALA A 18 39.45 -9.22 -2.37
C ALA A 18 40.34 -10.02 -3.33
N HIS A 19 41.14 -9.30 -4.11
CA HIS A 19 42.36 -9.83 -4.70
C HIS A 19 43.33 -10.21 -3.57
N LEU A 20 43.56 -11.51 -3.35
CA LEU A 20 44.74 -11.95 -2.61
C LEU A 20 45.91 -12.16 -3.59
N ARG A 21 46.64 -11.06 -3.79
CA ARG A 21 48.05 -11.06 -4.23
C ARG A 21 48.90 -11.65 -3.09
N LEU A 22 49.56 -12.77 -3.34
CA LEU A 22 50.74 -13.15 -2.56
C LEU A 22 52.00 -12.88 -3.41
N HIS A 23 52.61 -11.72 -3.12
CA HIS A 23 53.96 -11.39 -3.55
C HIS A 23 54.98 -12.16 -2.69
N LYS A 24 55.86 -12.91 -3.37
CA LYS A 24 57.33 -12.89 -3.28
C LYS A 24 57.96 -12.78 -1.88
N MET A 25 58.66 -13.85 -1.47
CA MET A 25 59.88 -13.71 -0.66
C MET A 25 61.08 -14.20 -1.48
N GLU A 26 61.94 -13.26 -1.82
CA GLU A 26 63.32 -13.47 -2.26
C GLU A 26 64.17 -13.87 -1.06
N SER A 27 65.02 -14.88 -1.24
CA SER A 27 66.18 -15.12 -0.39
C SER A 27 67.39 -15.26 -1.31
N LYS A 28 68.36 -14.38 -1.09
CA LYS A 28 69.55 -14.10 -1.89
C LYS A 28 70.73 -14.81 -1.23
N THR A 29 71.45 -15.64 -1.97
CA THR A 29 72.82 -16.09 -1.64
C THR A 29 73.50 -16.55 -2.92
N ASP A 30 74.56 -15.83 -3.32
CA ASP A 30 75.57 -16.23 -4.32
C ASP A 30 76.94 -16.36 -3.60
N PRO A 31 77.98 -16.99 -4.18
CA PRO A 31 78.06 -18.33 -4.79
C PRO A 31 79.23 -19.15 -4.17
N PRO A 32 79.59 -20.33 -4.70
CA PRO A 32 80.85 -20.32 -5.47
C PRO A 32 80.78 -21.14 -6.76
N ASP A 33 81.75 -20.83 -7.62
CA ASP A 33 82.04 -21.36 -8.94
C ASP A 33 81.98 -22.90 -9.02
N ASP A 34 81.17 -23.40 -9.95
CA ASP A 34 81.63 -24.40 -10.90
C ASP A 34 80.70 -24.43 -12.12
N VAL A 35 81.25 -24.11 -13.28
CA VAL A 35 80.53 -24.18 -14.56
C VAL A 35 80.42 -25.65 -14.95
N GLN A 36 79.40 -26.34 -14.44
CA GLN A 36 78.86 -27.50 -15.13
C GLN A 36 77.84 -27.01 -16.16
N VAL A 37 78.23 -27.07 -17.42
CA VAL A 37 77.30 -27.03 -18.55
C VAL A 37 76.49 -28.33 -18.52
N THR A 38 75.48 -28.39 -17.64
CA THR A 38 74.45 -29.42 -17.72
C THR A 38 73.57 -29.05 -18.89
N ARG A 39 73.67 -29.84 -19.97
CA ARG A 39 72.62 -29.93 -20.98
C ARG A 39 71.27 -30.00 -20.24
N PRO A 40 70.26 -29.17 -20.57
CA PRO A 40 68.97 -29.27 -19.90
C PRO A 40 68.41 -30.67 -20.16
N SER A 41 68.44 -31.52 -19.13
CA SER A 41 67.86 -32.86 -19.18
C SER A 41 66.40 -32.72 -19.55
N VAL A 42 65.93 -33.59 -20.45
CA VAL A 42 64.53 -33.63 -20.89
C VAL A 42 63.58 -33.80 -19.69
N GLU A 43 64.07 -34.40 -18.60
CA GLU A 43 63.40 -34.57 -17.32
C GLU A 43 62.99 -33.23 -16.68
N ASN A 44 63.85 -32.21 -16.70
CA ASN A 44 63.56 -30.89 -16.13
C ASN A 44 62.42 -30.15 -16.86
N LYS A 45 62.19 -30.47 -18.15
CA LYS A 45 61.08 -29.89 -18.92
C LYS A 45 59.76 -30.62 -18.66
N LEU A 46 59.82 -31.92 -18.45
CA LEU A 46 58.63 -32.71 -18.14
C LEU A 46 58.07 -32.33 -16.76
N ASP A 47 58.94 -32.21 -15.75
CA ASP A 47 58.53 -31.79 -14.40
C ASP A 47 57.90 -30.40 -14.39
N LEU A 48 58.42 -29.48 -15.20
CA LEU A 48 57.85 -28.14 -15.37
C LEU A 48 56.44 -28.20 -15.98
N VAL A 49 56.22 -29.09 -16.96
CA VAL A 49 54.90 -29.28 -17.59
C VAL A 49 53.93 -29.92 -16.61
N VAL A 50 54.34 -30.94 -15.87
CA VAL A 50 53.51 -31.58 -14.84
C VAL A 50 53.10 -30.57 -13.77
N ALA A 51 54.05 -29.80 -13.24
CA ALA A 51 53.77 -28.74 -12.26
C ALA A 51 52.90 -27.60 -12.83
N ALA A 52 52.95 -27.33 -14.14
CA ALA A 52 52.04 -26.39 -14.80
C ALA A 52 50.62 -26.95 -14.92
N ILE A 53 50.49 -28.24 -15.28
CA ILE A 53 49.20 -28.95 -15.35
C ILE A 53 48.55 -29.00 -13.97
N GLU A 54 49.29 -29.39 -12.93
CA GLU A 54 48.77 -29.46 -11.57
C GLU A 54 48.26 -28.10 -11.08
N ARG A 55 49.03 -27.02 -11.30
CA ARG A 55 48.59 -25.65 -11.00
C ARG A 55 47.34 -25.25 -11.78
N SER A 56 47.25 -25.64 -13.05
CA SER A 56 46.07 -25.39 -13.88
C SER A 56 44.85 -26.17 -13.36
N CYS A 57 45.02 -27.43 -12.96
CA CYS A 57 43.95 -28.26 -12.40
C CYS A 57 43.40 -27.65 -11.10
N VAL A 58 44.28 -27.30 -10.15
CA VAL A 58 43.89 -26.62 -8.90
C VAL A 58 43.18 -25.29 -9.19
N SER A 59 43.67 -24.52 -10.18
CA SER A 59 43.00 -23.28 -10.58
C SER A 59 41.61 -23.52 -11.16
N MET A 60 41.41 -24.58 -11.94
CA MET A 60 40.10 -24.91 -12.51
C MET A 60 39.13 -25.42 -11.44
N GLU A 61 39.58 -26.26 -10.51
CA GLU A 61 38.79 -26.73 -9.38
C GLU A 61 38.26 -25.57 -8.53
N ASN A 62 39.12 -24.61 -8.18
CA ASN A 62 38.71 -23.42 -7.44
C ASN A 62 37.69 -22.57 -8.22
N ARG A 63 37.83 -22.45 -9.55
CA ARG A 63 36.85 -21.75 -10.40
C ARG A 63 35.52 -22.48 -10.44
N ILE A 64 35.51 -23.81 -10.51
CA ILE A 64 34.29 -24.62 -10.48
C ILE A 64 33.56 -24.43 -9.14
N ILE A 65 34.29 -24.47 -8.03
CA ILE A 65 33.72 -24.23 -6.70
C ILE A 65 33.12 -22.82 -6.60
N SER A 66 33.85 -21.79 -7.04
CA SER A 66 33.35 -20.41 -7.05
C SER A 66 32.06 -20.29 -7.88
N LEU A 67 32.06 -20.82 -9.10
CA LEU A 67 30.89 -20.79 -9.98
C LEU A 67 29.70 -21.55 -9.37
N ALA A 68 29.93 -22.67 -8.68
CA ALA A 68 28.88 -23.41 -8.00
C ALA A 68 28.26 -22.58 -6.86
N VAL A 69 29.06 -21.86 -6.08
CA VAL A 69 28.56 -20.95 -5.04
C VAL A 69 27.78 -19.79 -5.67
N ASP A 70 28.35 -19.17 -6.71
CA ASP A 70 27.76 -18.04 -7.43
C ASP A 70 26.45 -18.41 -8.11
N PHE A 71 26.26 -19.68 -8.50
CA PHE A 71 25.00 -20.16 -9.09
C PHE A 71 23.94 -20.49 -8.03
N ASN A 72 24.34 -21.10 -6.91
CA ASN A 72 23.40 -21.52 -5.87
C ASN A 72 22.75 -20.33 -5.13
N LEU A 73 23.49 -19.22 -4.96
CA LEU A 73 22.98 -18.05 -4.26
C LEU A 73 21.77 -17.40 -4.98
N PRO A 74 21.84 -17.06 -6.29
CA PRO A 74 20.69 -16.62 -7.07
C PRO A 74 19.54 -17.62 -7.09
N CYS A 75 19.80 -18.92 -7.19
CA CYS A 75 18.74 -19.94 -7.16
C CYS A 75 17.92 -19.90 -5.87
N HIS A 76 18.60 -19.77 -4.73
CA HIS A 76 17.94 -19.66 -3.43
C HIS A 76 17.17 -18.33 -3.28
N CYS A 77 17.74 -17.22 -3.75
CA CYS A 77 17.06 -15.93 -3.77
C CYS A 77 15.81 -15.96 -4.66
N HIS A 78 15.92 -16.54 -5.86
CA HIS A 78 14.82 -16.66 -6.80
C HIS A 78 13.67 -17.50 -6.21
N ARG A 79 13.98 -18.60 -5.53
CA ARG A 79 12.98 -19.43 -4.87
C ARG A 79 12.24 -18.66 -3.78
N LYS A 80 12.96 -17.95 -2.90
CA LYS A 80 12.33 -17.12 -1.86
C LYS A 80 11.44 -16.04 -2.45
N LEU A 81 11.86 -15.42 -3.55
CA LEU A 81 11.03 -14.44 -4.26
C LEU A 81 9.78 -15.08 -4.84
N ALA A 82 9.91 -16.24 -5.49
CA ALA A 82 8.76 -16.98 -6.04
C ALA A 82 7.74 -17.32 -4.94
N ASP A 83 8.20 -17.88 -3.81
CA ASP A 83 7.34 -18.21 -2.67
C ASP A 83 6.65 -16.96 -2.10
N SER A 84 7.39 -15.84 -2.01
CA SER A 84 6.84 -14.56 -1.56
C SER A 84 5.78 -14.03 -2.54
N VAL A 85 6.03 -14.11 -3.85
CA VAL A 85 5.09 -13.66 -4.89
C VAL A 85 3.81 -14.47 -4.81
N THR A 86 3.90 -15.80 -4.81
CA THR A 86 2.73 -16.67 -4.67
C THR A 86 1.96 -16.38 -3.38
N GLY A 87 2.67 -16.18 -2.26
CA GLY A 87 2.03 -15.80 -1.00
C GLY A 87 1.29 -14.45 -1.07
N THR A 88 1.83 -13.46 -1.78
CA THR A 88 1.15 -12.18 -2.00
C THR A 88 -0.04 -12.29 -2.95
N GLU A 89 0.07 -13.10 -4.00
CA GLU A 89 -1.01 -13.35 -4.95
C GLU A 89 -2.21 -14.02 -4.27
N CYS A 90 -1.98 -15.02 -3.43
CA CYS A 90 -3.04 -15.65 -2.63
C CYS A 90 -3.75 -14.64 -1.73
N LYS A 91 -3.00 -13.79 -1.02
CA LYS A 91 -3.59 -12.74 -0.16
C LYS A 91 -4.43 -11.75 -0.97
N VAL A 92 -3.98 -11.38 -2.16
CA VAL A 92 -4.76 -10.50 -3.05
C VAL A 92 -6.04 -11.20 -3.52
N ALA A 93 -5.95 -12.46 -3.92
CA ALA A 93 -7.10 -13.25 -4.32
C ALA A 93 -8.13 -13.41 -3.19
N ASP A 94 -7.68 -13.57 -1.94
CA ASP A 94 -8.56 -13.66 -0.77
C ASP A 94 -9.26 -12.33 -0.45
N LEU A 95 -8.58 -11.20 -0.65
CA LEU A 95 -9.11 -9.86 -0.35
C LEU A 95 -10.05 -9.32 -1.45
N GLN A 96 -9.89 -9.76 -2.69
CA GLN A 96 -10.70 -9.30 -3.83
C GLN A 96 -12.21 -9.50 -3.62
N PRO A 97 -12.72 -10.68 -3.19
CA PRO A 97 -14.13 -10.88 -2.89
C PRO A 97 -14.63 -9.98 -1.76
N THR A 98 -13.83 -9.80 -0.70
CA THR A 98 -14.20 -8.94 0.42
C THR A 98 -14.36 -7.50 -0.04
N LEU A 99 -13.41 -6.98 -0.83
CA LEU A 99 -13.49 -5.63 -1.39
C LEU A 99 -14.74 -5.46 -2.27
N ALA A 100 -15.04 -6.43 -3.13
CA ALA A 100 -16.23 -6.39 -3.98
C ALA A 100 -17.52 -6.40 -3.16
N ALA A 101 -17.61 -7.24 -2.13
CA ALA A 101 -18.75 -7.29 -1.23
C ALA A 101 -18.93 -5.97 -0.45
N THR A 102 -17.85 -5.42 0.11
CA THR A 102 -17.89 -4.13 0.81
C THR A 102 -18.32 -3.00 -0.13
N HIS A 103 -17.82 -2.98 -1.37
CA HIS A 103 -18.21 -1.97 -2.34
C HIS A 103 -19.70 -2.05 -2.68
N LYS A 104 -20.22 -3.27 -2.89
CA LYS A 104 -21.65 -3.50 -3.12
C LYS A 104 -22.50 -3.01 -1.94
N ASN A 105 -22.14 -3.39 -0.71
CA ASN A 105 -22.85 -2.97 0.49
C ASN A 105 -22.85 -1.43 0.65
N LEU A 106 -21.74 -0.78 0.30
CA LEU A 106 -21.65 0.69 0.34
C LEU A 106 -22.61 1.32 -0.68
N GLN A 107 -22.71 0.77 -1.90
CA GLN A 107 -23.67 1.26 -2.89
C GLN A 107 -25.11 1.08 -2.44
N GLU A 108 -25.46 -0.09 -1.88
CA GLU A 108 -26.80 -0.35 -1.34
C GLU A 108 -27.15 0.59 -0.19
N LEU A 109 -26.21 0.78 0.75
CA LEU A 109 -26.39 1.71 1.86
C LEU A 109 -26.56 3.15 1.38
N LYS A 110 -25.77 3.58 0.40
CA LYS A 110 -25.90 4.91 -0.19
C LYS A 110 -27.27 5.12 -0.85
N ALA A 111 -27.76 4.14 -1.59
CA ALA A 111 -29.08 4.20 -2.19
C ALA A 111 -30.18 4.26 -1.11
N HIS A 112 -30.01 3.51 -0.02
CA HIS A 112 -30.94 3.53 1.09
C HIS A 112 -30.98 4.88 1.81
N VAL A 113 -29.81 5.48 2.07
CA VAL A 113 -29.72 6.83 2.64
C VAL A 113 -30.41 7.85 1.74
N GLN A 114 -30.16 7.83 0.44
CA GLN A 114 -30.82 8.74 -0.50
C GLN A 114 -32.34 8.55 -0.54
N SER A 115 -32.81 7.31 -0.42
CA SER A 115 -34.26 7.03 -0.33
C SER A 115 -34.86 7.56 0.96
N LEU A 116 -34.14 7.48 2.09
CA LEU A 116 -34.60 7.99 3.37
C LEU A 116 -34.61 9.52 3.38
N GLU A 117 -33.58 10.16 2.82
CA GLU A 117 -33.53 11.62 2.63
C GLU A 117 -34.74 12.10 1.84
N ALA A 118 -35.06 11.47 0.70
CA ALA A 118 -36.23 11.83 -0.09
C ALA A 118 -37.56 11.64 0.66
N GLN A 119 -37.66 10.63 1.53
CA GLN A 119 -38.86 10.42 2.35
C GLN A 119 -38.98 11.46 3.46
N VAL A 120 -37.88 11.85 4.09
CA VAL A 120 -37.86 12.94 5.08
C VAL A 120 -38.30 14.23 4.42
N ASP A 121 -37.74 14.57 3.26
CA ASP A 121 -38.12 15.76 2.51
C ASP A 121 -39.62 15.76 2.15
N ASP A 122 -40.17 14.61 1.74
CA ASP A 122 -41.60 14.47 1.43
C ASP A 122 -42.48 14.64 2.68
N ILE A 123 -42.07 14.07 3.82
CA ILE A 123 -42.77 14.23 5.10
C ILE A 123 -42.74 15.69 5.55
N ASP A 124 -41.58 16.36 5.49
CA ASP A 124 -41.43 17.76 5.87
C ASP A 124 -42.29 18.66 4.98
N CYS A 125 -42.28 18.41 3.66
CA CYS A 125 -43.16 19.10 2.72
C CYS A 125 -44.63 18.85 3.06
N CYS A 126 -45.03 17.61 3.34
CA CYS A 126 -46.41 17.28 3.69
C CYS A 126 -46.84 17.88 5.02
N SER A 127 -45.96 17.92 6.02
CA SER A 127 -46.23 18.51 7.33
C SER A 127 -46.39 20.03 7.24
N CYS A 128 -45.62 20.69 6.37
CA CYS A 128 -45.69 22.14 6.19
C CYS A 128 -46.81 22.61 5.26
N ARG A 129 -47.50 21.71 4.53
CA ARG A 129 -48.56 22.08 3.56
C ARG A 129 -49.69 22.90 4.15
N SER A 130 -50.04 22.63 5.41
CA SER A 130 -51.12 23.32 6.12
C SER A 130 -50.61 24.46 7.00
N ASN A 131 -49.30 24.69 7.04
CA ASN A 131 -48.71 25.73 7.86
C ASN A 131 -48.68 27.05 7.08
N LEU A 132 -49.20 28.11 7.68
CA LEU A 132 -49.11 29.46 7.16
C LEU A 132 -48.06 30.23 7.97
N HIS A 133 -46.99 30.68 7.30
CA HIS A 133 -45.97 31.50 7.93
C HIS A 133 -46.26 32.98 7.69
N VAL A 134 -46.69 33.69 8.73
CA VAL A 134 -47.01 35.13 8.66
C VAL A 134 -45.86 35.92 9.26
N VAL A 135 -45.29 36.85 8.48
CA VAL A 135 -44.13 37.66 8.89
C VAL A 135 -44.52 39.14 8.90
N GLY A 136 -44.04 39.90 9.88
CA GLY A 136 -44.27 41.34 9.98
C GLY A 136 -45.54 41.73 10.75
N LEU A 137 -46.08 40.83 11.57
CA LEU A 137 -47.13 41.16 12.53
C LEU A 137 -46.57 42.04 13.65
N ASN A 138 -47.43 42.89 14.21
CA ASN A 138 -47.04 43.78 15.29
C ASN A 138 -47.10 43.02 16.63
N GLU A 139 -45.95 42.64 17.16
CA GLU A 139 -45.80 41.92 18.43
C GLU A 139 -46.48 42.65 19.61
N ALA A 140 -46.56 43.99 19.59
CA ALA A 140 -47.20 44.76 20.65
C ALA A 140 -48.74 44.66 20.65
N ALA A 141 -49.34 44.16 19.56
CA ALA A 141 -50.79 44.05 19.38
C ALA A 141 -51.35 42.64 19.64
N GLU A 142 -50.47 41.64 19.84
CA GLU A 142 -50.81 40.23 20.03
C GLU A 142 -51.65 39.97 21.29
N GLY A 143 -51.53 40.84 22.31
CA GLY A 143 -52.31 40.73 23.54
C GLY A 143 -52.02 39.44 24.31
N GLY A 144 -53.07 38.83 24.89
CA GLY A 144 -52.96 37.56 25.63
C GLY A 144 -53.54 36.33 24.91
N ASP A 145 -54.21 36.54 23.76
CA ASP A 145 -54.84 35.48 22.98
C ASP A 145 -54.43 35.61 21.50
N ILE A 146 -53.39 34.86 21.15
CA ILE A 146 -52.74 34.86 19.85
C ILE A 146 -53.70 34.35 18.76
N VAL A 147 -54.58 33.39 19.09
CA VAL A 147 -55.51 32.78 18.12
C VAL A 147 -56.55 33.81 17.72
N ALA A 148 -57.16 34.50 18.69
CA ALA A 148 -58.11 35.57 18.41
C ALA A 148 -57.47 36.71 17.58
N TYR A 149 -56.23 37.11 17.93
CA TYR A 149 -55.48 38.10 17.17
C TYR A 149 -55.23 37.68 15.72
N MET A 150 -54.85 36.41 15.48
CA MET A 150 -54.64 35.88 14.14
C MET A 150 -55.93 35.80 13.33
N GLU A 151 -57.03 35.37 13.93
CA GLU A 151 -58.34 35.34 13.25
C GLU A 151 -58.78 36.73 12.81
N ASP A 152 -58.67 37.73 13.69
CA ASP A 152 -58.98 39.12 13.36
C ASP A 152 -58.05 39.69 12.28
N SER A 153 -56.75 39.39 12.39
CA SER A 153 -55.76 39.81 11.40
C SER A 153 -56.06 39.21 10.01
N LEU A 154 -56.36 37.91 9.92
CA LEU A 154 -56.69 37.24 8.66
C LEU A 154 -58.00 37.75 8.05
N ARG A 155 -59.00 38.05 8.89
CA ARG A 155 -60.26 38.69 8.45
C ARG A 155 -60.05 40.10 7.91
N SER A 156 -59.04 40.83 8.40
CA SER A 156 -58.73 42.16 7.87
C SER A 156 -58.15 42.12 6.44
N PHE A 157 -57.46 41.02 6.07
CA PHE A 157 -56.84 40.87 4.75
C PHE A 157 -57.77 40.26 3.69
N THR A 158 -58.89 39.65 4.09
CA THR A 158 -59.73 38.85 3.19
C THR A 158 -61.22 39.16 3.37
N SER A 159 -62.06 38.80 2.39
CA SER A 159 -63.51 38.98 2.52
C SER A 159 -64.07 38.03 3.60
N PRO A 160 -64.98 38.47 4.49
CA PRO A 160 -65.50 37.65 5.59
C PRO A 160 -66.23 36.38 5.12
N GLU A 161 -66.72 36.35 3.88
CA GLU A 161 -67.35 35.15 3.29
C GLU A 161 -66.34 34.08 2.84
N ALA A 162 -65.07 34.43 2.66
CA ALA A 162 -64.04 33.52 2.13
C ALA A 162 -63.40 32.62 3.20
N LEU A 163 -63.54 32.98 4.48
CA LEU A 163 -62.84 32.31 5.60
C LEU A 163 -63.75 31.43 6.47
N SER A 164 -64.99 31.16 6.09
CA SER A 164 -65.90 30.39 6.94
C SER A 164 -66.10 28.96 6.43
N PRO A 165 -65.75 27.90 7.20
CA PRO A 165 -65.11 27.91 8.53
C PRO A 165 -63.58 27.72 8.45
N LEU A 166 -62.81 28.71 8.92
CA LEU A 166 -61.39 28.62 9.21
C LEU A 166 -61.23 28.00 10.60
N SER A 167 -60.46 26.92 10.71
CA SER A 167 -60.07 26.32 11.98
C SER A 167 -58.55 26.35 12.10
N ILE A 168 -58.02 27.06 13.09
CA ILE A 168 -56.59 27.09 13.37
C ILE A 168 -56.31 26.02 14.43
N GLU A 169 -55.53 25.00 14.06
CA GLU A 169 -55.17 23.92 14.97
C GLU A 169 -54.15 24.36 16.03
N MET A 170 -53.18 25.19 15.61
CA MET A 170 -52.07 25.62 16.45
C MET A 170 -51.50 26.94 15.93
N VAL A 171 -51.10 27.82 16.85
CA VAL A 171 -50.33 29.04 16.56
C VAL A 171 -49.15 29.08 17.52
N HIS A 172 -47.98 29.44 16.98
CA HIS A 172 -46.72 29.55 17.70
C HIS A 172 -46.00 30.83 17.31
#